data_AF-A0A0F8WA08-F1
#
_entry.id   AF-A0A0F8WA08-F1
#
_cell.length_a   1.000
_cell.length_b   1.000
_cell.length_c   1.000
_cell.angle_alpha   90.00
_cell.angle_beta   90.00
_cell.angle_gamma   90.00
#
_symmetry.space_group_name_H-M   'P 1'
#
loop_
_entity.id
_entity.type
_entity.pdbx_description
1 polymer ?
#
loop_
_entity_poly.entity_id
_entity_poly.type
_entity_poly.pdbx_seq_one_letter_code
_entity_poly.pdbx_strand_id
1 'polypeptide(L)'
;LFTPWLPGLNILDPFGGFWYSVPFDFIFGFLYHWGLETYNKGQTLGKMALNIRTVDEKTLQIAKSSNYAVNNILKGSPFLILDFIIGFLKNSGDSKNRIRIMQNISETVVILSR
;
A
#
# COMPACT_ATOMS: atom_id res chain seq x y z
N LEU A 1 -20.48 36.99 -13.70
CA LEU A 1 -19.42 36.33 -12.90
C LEU A 1 -19.91 34.93 -12.55
N PHE A 2 -19.73 33.96 -13.47
CA PHE A 2 -20.02 32.54 -13.21
C PHE A 2 -18.71 31.80 -13.42
N THR A 3 -18.09 31.37 -12.32
CA THR A 3 -16.85 30.59 -12.32
C THR A 3 -17.20 29.11 -12.55
N PRO A 4 -16.78 28.48 -13.66
CA PRO A 4 -17.19 27.11 -14.03
C PRO A 4 -16.56 25.98 -13.19
N TRP A 5 -15.77 26.32 -12.16
CA TRP A 5 -14.86 25.38 -11.49
C TRP A 5 -15.40 24.83 -10.15
N LEU A 6 -16.61 25.20 -9.75
CA LEU A 6 -17.26 24.64 -8.56
C LEU A 6 -18.16 23.48 -9.02
N PRO A 7 -17.75 22.21 -8.82
CA PRO A 7 -18.64 21.09 -9.09
C PRO A 7 -19.89 21.27 -8.22
N GLY A 8 -21.06 21.32 -8.86
CA GLY A 8 -22.33 21.44 -8.16
C GLY A 8 -22.45 20.33 -7.13
N LEU A 9 -22.63 20.70 -5.86
CA LEU A 9 -22.88 19.79 -4.75
C LEU A 9 -24.14 18.98 -5.05
N ASN A 10 -23.97 17.78 -5.58
CA ASN A 10 -25.06 16.85 -5.78
C ASN A 10 -25.35 16.19 -4.43
N ILE A 11 -26.41 16.59 -3.74
CA ILE A 11 -26.75 16.09 -2.39
C ILE A 11 -27.04 14.58 -2.40
N LEU A 12 -27.42 14.02 -3.56
CA LEU A 12 -27.63 12.59 -3.77
C LEU A 12 -26.35 11.84 -4.17
N ASP A 13 -25.29 12.56 -4.53
CA ASP A 13 -23.95 12.03 -4.80
C ASP A 13 -22.91 12.95 -4.13
N PRO A 14 -22.84 12.94 -2.78
CA PRO A 14 -22.01 13.87 -2.01
C PRO A 14 -20.50 13.71 -2.27
N PHE A 15 -20.12 12.69 -3.04
CA PHE A 15 -18.75 12.42 -3.44
C PHE A 15 -18.54 12.55 -4.96
N GLY A 16 -19.52 13.04 -5.73
CA GLY A 16 -19.35 13.45 -7.14
C GLY A 16 -18.64 12.42 -8.02
N GLY A 17 -19.20 11.22 -8.17
CA GLY A 17 -18.63 10.18 -9.03
C GLY A 17 -17.38 9.49 -8.47
N PHE A 18 -16.96 9.82 -7.25
CA PHE A 18 -15.88 9.15 -6.51
C PHE A 18 -16.09 7.62 -6.51
N TRP A 19 -17.31 7.15 -6.26
CA TRP A 19 -17.62 5.72 -6.23
C TRP A 19 -17.43 4.98 -7.56
N TYR A 20 -17.54 5.66 -8.70
CA TYR A 20 -17.32 5.08 -10.02
C TYR A 20 -15.84 5.10 -10.44
N SER A 21 -15.07 6.05 -9.93
CA SER A 21 -13.64 6.21 -10.22
C SER A 21 -12.79 5.31 -9.32
N VAL A 22 -13.20 5.16 -8.06
CA VAL A 22 -12.48 4.40 -7.02
C VAL A 22 -12.13 2.95 -7.42
N PRO A 23 -13.02 2.14 -8.04
CA PRO A 23 -12.67 0.78 -8.43
C PRO A 23 -11.63 0.74 -9.54
N PHE A 24 -11.73 1.62 -10.54
CA PHE A 24 -10.78 1.67 -11.65
C PHE A 24 -9.43 2.23 -11.19
N ASP A 25 -9.43 3.33 -10.45
CA ASP A 25 -8.22 3.94 -9.88
C ASP A 25 -7.52 2.96 -8.93
N PHE A 26 -8.29 2.20 -8.16
CA PHE A 26 -7.75 1.13 -7.31
C PHE A 26 -7.10 0.03 -8.15
N ILE A 27 -7.76 -0.45 -9.21
CA ILE A 27 -7.21 -1.52 -10.07
C ILE A 27 -5.93 -1.03 -10.78
N PHE A 28 -5.95 0.16 -11.39
CA PHE A 28 -4.78 0.69 -12.06
C PHE A 28 -3.65 1.02 -11.08
N GLY A 29 -3.95 1.59 -9.92
CA GLY A 29 -2.99 1.84 -8.85
C GLY A 29 -2.39 0.54 -8.31
N PHE A 30 -3.24 -0.47 -8.08
CA PHE A 30 -2.80 -1.81 -7.69
C PHE A 30 -1.86 -2.42 -8.72
N LEU A 31 -2.27 -2.46 -10.00
CA LEU A 31 -1.46 -3.02 -11.09
C LEU A 31 -0.13 -2.28 -11.25
N TYR A 32 -0.15 -0.95 -11.14
CA TYR A 32 1.05 -0.12 -11.18
C TYR A 32 2.01 -0.47 -10.03
N HIS A 33 1.54 -0.45 -8.78
CA HIS A 33 2.39 -0.71 -7.62
C HIS A 33 2.87 -2.16 -7.56
N TRP A 34 1.99 -3.13 -7.83
CA TRP A 34 2.33 -4.55 -7.86
C TRP A 34 3.31 -4.89 -8.98
N GLY A 35 3.05 -4.41 -10.20
CA GLY A 35 3.92 -4.63 -11.35
C GLY A 35 5.29 -4.01 -11.13
N LEU A 36 5.34 -2.79 -10.59
CA LEU A 36 6.59 -2.07 -10.35
C LEU A 36 7.40 -2.70 -9.19
N GLU A 37 6.75 -3.17 -8.12
CA GLU A 37 7.43 -3.97 -7.09
C GLU A 37 7.94 -5.30 -7.67
N THR A 38 7.15 -5.99 -8.48
CA THR A 38 7.55 -7.28 -9.07
C THR A 38 8.74 -7.12 -10.01
N TYR A 39 8.71 -6.13 -10.90
CA TYR A 39 9.79 -5.85 -11.85
C TYR A 39 11.08 -5.41 -11.15
N ASN A 40 10.96 -4.55 -10.14
CA ASN A 40 12.11 -4.01 -9.40
C ASN A 40 12.41 -4.79 -8.11
N LYS A 41 12.05 -6.08 -8.07
CA LYS A 41 12.45 -7.00 -7.00
C LYS A 41 12.13 -6.47 -5.58
N GLY A 42 10.93 -5.90 -5.41
CA GLY A 42 10.39 -5.40 -4.15
C GLY A 42 10.48 -3.89 -3.93
N GLN A 43 10.90 -3.12 -4.94
CA GLN A 43 11.05 -1.66 -4.85
C GLN A 43 9.97 -0.92 -5.63
N THR A 44 9.30 0.04 -4.99
CA THR A 44 8.57 1.11 -5.67
C THR A 44 9.45 2.35 -5.77
N LEU A 45 9.07 3.36 -6.57
CA LEU A 45 9.83 4.62 -6.70
C LEU A 45 10.17 5.25 -5.33
N GLY A 46 9.19 5.32 -4.42
CA GLY A 46 9.43 5.83 -3.07
C GLY A 46 10.39 4.95 -2.25
N LYS A 47 10.36 3.63 -2.43
CA LYS A 47 11.31 2.73 -1.77
C LYS A 47 12.71 2.83 -2.36
N MET A 48 12.84 3.03 -3.67
CA MET A 48 14.13 3.30 -4.32
C MET A 48 14.74 4.59 -3.77
N ALA A 49 13.94 5.66 -3.67
CA ALA A 49 14.39 6.93 -3.10
C ALA A 49 14.90 6.80 -1.65
N LEU A 50 14.32 5.87 -0.88
CA LEU A 50 14.70 5.57 0.50
C LEU A 50 15.75 4.44 0.63
N ASN A 51 16.25 3.89 -0.48
CA ASN A 51 17.11 2.70 -0.49
C ASN A 51 16.57 1.57 0.40
N ILE A 52 15.27 1.29 0.29
CA ILE A 52 14.62 0.15 0.96
C ILE A 52 13.98 -0.77 -0.07
N ARG A 53 13.69 -2.01 0.31
CA ARG A 53 13.01 -2.99 -0.54
C ARG A 53 12.18 -3.98 0.27
N THR A 54 11.14 -4.54 -0.33
CA THR A 54 10.33 -5.60 0.28
C THR A 54 10.84 -6.97 -0.13
N VAL A 55 11.11 -7.81 0.86
CA VAL A 55 11.64 -9.18 0.74
C VAL A 55 10.73 -10.17 1.46
N ASP A 56 10.92 -11.45 1.18
CA ASP A 56 10.29 -12.55 1.91
C ASP A 56 10.75 -12.53 3.38
N GLU A 57 9.82 -12.65 4.31
CA GLU A 57 10.11 -12.52 5.75
C GLU A 57 11.05 -13.62 6.26
N LYS A 58 10.93 -14.84 5.74
CA LYS A 58 11.65 -16.02 6.25
C LYS A 58 13.05 -16.13 5.68
N THR A 59 13.19 -15.84 4.39
CA THR A 59 14.43 -16.01 3.64
C THR A 59 15.22 -14.71 3.47
N LEU A 60 14.58 -13.55 3.66
CA LEU A 60 15.12 -12.23 3.35
C LEU A 60 15.55 -12.06 1.87
N GLN A 61 15.10 -12.96 1.00
CA GLN A 61 15.34 -12.90 -0.45
C GLN A 61 14.16 -12.23 -1.17
N ILE A 62 14.28 -12.09 -2.49
CA ILE A 62 13.23 -11.51 -3.33
C ILE A 62 11.93 -12.30 -3.12
N ALA A 63 10.87 -11.61 -2.68
CA ALA A 63 9.59 -12.25 -2.48
C ALA A 63 8.94 -12.61 -3.82
N LYS A 64 8.03 -13.57 -3.82
CA LYS A 64 7.27 -13.92 -5.03
C LYS A 64 6.31 -12.78 -5.39
N SER A 65 5.97 -12.68 -6.67
CA SER A 65 4.99 -11.70 -7.16
C SER A 65 3.65 -11.79 -6.43
N SER A 66 3.22 -12.99 -6.04
CA SER A 66 2.02 -13.22 -5.23
C SER A 66 2.07 -12.52 -3.87
N ASN A 67 3.22 -12.51 -3.21
CA ASN A 67 3.40 -11.86 -1.91
C ASN A 67 3.29 -10.33 -2.05
N TYR A 68 3.87 -9.76 -3.12
CA TYR A 68 3.68 -8.35 -3.45
C TYR A 68 2.22 -8.01 -3.77
N ALA A 69 1.50 -8.89 -4.47
CA ALA A 69 0.07 -8.68 -4.75
C ALA A 69 -0.75 -8.61 -3.46
N VAL A 70 -0.58 -9.59 -2.56
CA VAL A 70 -1.27 -9.61 -1.26
C VAL A 70 -0.96 -8.35 -0.45
N ASN A 71 0.31 -7.96 -0.38
CA ASN A 71 0.73 -6.74 0.32
C ASN A 71 0.07 -5.48 -0.27
N ASN A 72 0.00 -5.34 -1.60
CA ASN A 72 -0.58 -4.16 -2.24
C ASN A 72 -2.12 -4.13 -2.16
N ILE A 73 -2.80 -5.28 -2.25
CA ILE A 73 -4.27 -5.36 -2.04
C ILE A 73 -4.61 -4.95 -0.61
N LEU A 74 -3.90 -5.50 0.36
CA LEU A 74 -4.10 -5.16 1.76
C LEU A 74 -3.83 -3.67 1.97
N LYS A 75 -2.75 -3.12 1.40
CA LYS A 75 -2.47 -1.68 1.52
C LYS A 75 -3.54 -0.78 0.90
N GLY A 76 -4.14 -1.18 -0.21
CA GLY A 76 -5.23 -0.40 -0.81
C GLY A 76 -6.52 -0.42 0.03
N SER A 77 -6.60 -1.26 1.07
CA SER A 77 -7.77 -1.38 1.91
C SER A 77 -7.81 -0.35 3.06
N PRO A 78 -9.00 -0.04 3.61
CA PRO A 78 -9.14 0.80 4.80
C PRO A 78 -8.37 0.28 6.02
N PHE A 79 -7.97 -0.99 6.02
CA PHE A 79 -7.18 -1.60 7.08
C PHE A 79 -5.76 -1.01 7.19
N LEU A 80 -5.27 -0.24 6.21
CA LEU A 80 -3.95 0.39 6.27
C LEU A 80 -3.86 1.41 7.42
N ILE A 81 -4.93 2.17 7.67
CA ILE A 81 -5.00 3.11 8.80
C ILE A 81 -4.95 2.35 10.12
N LEU A 82 -5.67 1.22 10.21
CA LEU A 82 -5.65 0.38 11.41
C LEU A 82 -4.27 -0.25 11.62
N ASP A 83 -3.62 -0.76 10.57
CA ASP A 83 -2.29 -1.35 10.65
C ASP A 83 -1.22 -0.29 11.00
N PHE A 84 -1.40 0.95 10.53
CA PHE A 84 -0.56 2.10 10.93
C PHE A 84 -0.77 2.48 12.40
N ILE A 85 -2.02 2.58 12.87
CA ILE A 85 -2.35 2.90 14.27
C ILE A 85 -1.82 1.80 15.20
N ILE A 86 -2.09 0.52 14.89
CA ILE A 86 -1.60 -0.63 15.67
C ILE A 86 -0.07 -0.66 15.63
N GLY A 87 0.52 -0.49 14.45
CA GLY A 87 1.96 -0.42 14.28
C GLY A 87 2.59 0.73 15.04
N PHE A 88 1.95 1.90 15.12
CA PHE A 88 2.41 3.06 15.89
C PHE A 88 2.31 2.81 17.41
N LEU A 89 1.16 2.32 17.88
CA LEU A 89 0.92 2.05 19.30
C LEU A 89 1.78 0.91 19.85
N LYS A 90 2.13 -0.09 19.04
CA LYS A 90 2.92 -1.26 19.45
C LYS A 90 4.39 -1.25 19.01
N ASN A 91 4.88 -0.24 18.27
CA ASN A 91 6.28 -0.20 17.81
C ASN A 91 7.30 0.11 18.91
N SER A 92 6.87 0.35 20.15
CA SER A 92 7.73 0.70 21.29
C SER A 92 8.42 -0.50 21.96
N GLY A 93 8.57 -1.63 21.25
CA GLY A 93 9.14 -2.88 21.80
C GLY A 93 10.00 -3.72 20.84
N ASP A 94 10.20 -4.98 21.21
CA ASP A 94 11.03 -5.99 20.52
C ASP A 94 10.71 -6.10 19.01
N SER A 95 11.73 -6.18 18.16
CA SER A 95 11.57 -6.19 16.70
C SER A 95 10.77 -7.38 16.18
N LYS A 96 10.71 -8.48 16.95
CA LYS A 96 9.88 -9.67 16.67
C LYS A 96 8.38 -9.46 16.95
N ASN A 97 8.02 -8.46 17.75
CA ASN A 97 6.63 -8.19 18.16
C ASN A 97 5.99 -7.03 17.37
N ARG A 98 6.61 -6.57 16.28
CA ARG A 98 6.03 -5.56 15.39
C ARG A 98 4.78 -6.14 14.73
N ILE A 99 3.62 -5.71 15.20
CA ILE A 99 2.33 -6.09 14.62
C ILE A 99 2.13 -5.24 13.35
N ARG A 100 2.67 -5.73 12.22
CA ARG A 100 2.29 -5.27 10.89
C ARG A 100 1.50 -6.37 10.24
N ILE A 101 0.20 -6.37 10.51
CA ILE A 101 -0.75 -7.42 10.12
C ILE A 101 -0.65 -7.66 8.61
N MET A 102 -0.52 -6.61 7.81
CA MET A 102 -0.43 -6.73 6.36
C MET A 102 0.88 -7.38 5.89
N GLN A 103 1.99 -7.04 6.53
CA GLN A 103 3.31 -7.60 6.22
C GLN A 103 3.38 -9.08 6.63
N ASN A 104 2.82 -9.42 7.79
CA ASN A 104 2.72 -10.81 8.23
C ASN A 104 1.81 -11.65 7.32
N ILE A 105 0.64 -11.13 6.91
CA ILE A 105 -0.26 -11.85 6.00
C ILE A 105 0.38 -12.06 4.62
N SER A 106 1.15 -11.08 4.14
CA SER A 106 1.88 -11.20 2.88
C SER A 106 3.20 -12.00 2.99
N GLU A 107 3.58 -12.43 4.21
CA GLU A 107 4.90 -13.02 4.50
C GLU A 107 6.05 -12.16 3.94
N THR A 108 5.92 -10.82 4.03
CA THR A 108 6.93 -9.88 3.55
C THR A 108 7.42 -8.93 4.62
N VAL A 109 8.66 -8.49 4.50
CA VAL A 109 9.27 -7.47 5.37
C VAL A 109 10.00 -6.42 4.54
N VAL A 110 10.12 -5.21 5.06
CA VAL A 110 10.89 -4.12 4.43
C VAL A 110 12.27 -4.03 5.06
N ILE A 111 13.31 -4.10 4.25
CA ILE A 111 14.71 -3.99 4.65
C ILE A 111 15.42 -2.87 3.89
N LEU A 112 16.58 -2.43 4.40
CA LEU A 112 17.50 -1.59 3.64
C LEU A 112 18.00 -2.35 2.40
N SER A 113 17.89 -1.72 1.25
CA SER A 113 18.50 -2.19 0.02
C SER A 113 19.98 -1.82 0.07
N ARG A 114 20.84 -2.81 0.21
CA ARG A 114 22.28 -2.65 -0.04
C ARG A 114 22.55 -2.48 -1.53
#